data_AF-A0A2N2IRP0-F1
#
_entry.id   AF-A0A2N2IRP0-F1
#
_cell.length_a   1.000
_cell.length_b   1.000
_cell.length_c   1.000
_cell.angle_alpha   90.00
_cell.angle_beta   90.00
_cell.angle_gamma   90.00
#
_symmetry.space_group_name_H-M   'P 1'
#
loop_
_entity.id
_entity.type
_entity.pdbx_description
1 polymer ?
#
loop_
_entity_poly.entity_id
_entity_poly.type
_entity_poly.pdbx_seq_one_letter_code
_entity_poly.pdbx_strand_id
1 'polypeptide(L)'
;MASITSRPSSSRKSSPPAVLAGDDPGPVAHDAYFRMLGDTQLLTRDGEVELAQRIEQGERVMFQALVRTRLAGQELIRLLERLEAGRVRLSQVLRDGDDDDEVARARLLGALEAFAALHKQRERTSRNLRTVGGDGVVAALDRQMAVLFEDVRWDRQQIDRIATKVTAVQRQVEDAERAIQACEKRASMPSKEILAVVRHWKPGADEGCVCGRRGMRMDEMSTMAESIRHAIEGIEAAERTLGVDRETLREITREVGRGRRTAERAKATLVESNLRLVVHMAKKYAGRGVDFLDRVQEGNLGLIRAVD
;
A
#
# COMPACT_ATOMS: atom_id res chain seq x y z
N MET A 1 11.80 44.25 -30.42
CA MET A 1 10.79 43.33 -29.91
C MET A 1 11.05 41.94 -30.47
N ALA A 2 11.81 41.11 -29.76
CA ALA A 2 12.02 39.70 -30.11
C ALA A 2 11.86 38.87 -28.83
N SER A 3 10.71 38.19 -28.72
CA SER A 3 10.34 37.37 -27.58
C SER A 3 10.96 35.98 -27.72
N ILE A 4 11.96 35.69 -26.89
CA ILE A 4 12.52 34.34 -26.72
C ILE A 4 11.66 33.63 -25.67
N THR A 5 10.87 32.66 -26.12
CA THR A 5 10.14 31.75 -25.25
C THR A 5 11.05 30.56 -24.92
N SER A 6 11.49 30.48 -23.67
CA SER A 6 12.24 29.33 -23.15
C SER A 6 11.27 28.20 -22.78
N ARG A 7 11.44 27.04 -23.43
CA ARG A 7 10.79 25.79 -23.01
C ARG A 7 11.56 25.19 -21.82
N PRO A 8 10.88 24.68 -20.78
CA PRO A 8 11.56 23.95 -19.71
C PRO A 8 12.01 22.57 -20.20
N SER A 9 13.24 22.19 -19.84
CA SER A 9 13.84 20.89 -20.13
C SER A 9 13.14 19.78 -19.35
N SER A 10 12.66 18.76 -20.06
CA SER A 10 12.12 17.55 -19.42
C SER A 10 13.27 16.73 -18.84
N SER A 11 13.36 16.64 -17.52
CA SER A 11 14.19 15.62 -16.87
C SER A 11 13.58 14.25 -17.16
N ARG A 12 14.23 13.47 -18.03
CA ARG A 12 13.91 12.06 -18.24
C ARG A 12 14.13 11.35 -16.90
N LYS A 13 13.03 10.88 -16.30
CA LYS A 13 13.06 9.92 -15.19
C LYS A 13 13.64 8.61 -15.75
N SER A 14 14.91 8.33 -15.49
CA SER A 14 15.48 7.01 -15.70
C SER A 14 15.04 6.10 -14.56
N SER A 15 14.40 4.99 -14.89
CA SER A 15 14.24 3.87 -13.95
C SER A 15 15.62 3.42 -13.43
N PRO A 16 15.73 2.95 -12.18
CA PRO A 16 17.00 2.44 -11.69
C PRO A 16 17.51 1.29 -12.57
N PRO A 17 18.84 1.22 -12.85
CA PRO A 17 19.41 0.20 -13.71
C PRO A 17 19.32 -1.20 -13.07
N ALA A 18 19.27 -2.22 -13.93
CA ALA A 18 19.19 -3.64 -13.57
C ALA A 18 20.29 -4.15 -12.61
N VAL A 19 21.32 -3.35 -12.36
CA VAL A 19 22.42 -3.64 -11.42
C VAL A 19 21.92 -3.82 -9.97
N LEU A 20 20.75 -3.27 -9.63
CA LEU A 20 20.13 -3.47 -8.31
C LEU A 20 19.30 -4.76 -8.19
N ALA A 21 19.12 -5.53 -9.28
CA ALA A 21 18.17 -6.66 -9.36
C ALA A 21 18.81 -8.06 -9.29
N GLY A 22 20.13 -8.18 -9.08
CA GLY A 22 20.79 -9.47 -8.86
C GLY A 22 21.13 -10.29 -10.12
N ASP A 23 21.03 -9.70 -11.31
CA ASP A 23 21.55 -10.32 -12.55
C ASP A 23 23.02 -9.93 -12.79
N ASP A 24 23.83 -10.87 -13.30
CA ASP A 24 25.23 -10.64 -13.68
C ASP A 24 25.31 -9.53 -14.76
N PRO A 25 25.79 -8.33 -14.41
CA PRO A 25 25.78 -7.20 -15.31
C PRO A 25 27.04 -7.31 -16.18
N GLY A 26 26.89 -7.86 -17.39
CA GLY A 26 27.96 -7.86 -18.39
C GLY A 26 28.60 -6.47 -18.60
N PRO A 27 29.72 -6.36 -19.35
CA PRO A 27 30.60 -5.19 -19.36
C PRO A 27 29.93 -3.83 -19.69
N VAL A 28 28.80 -3.83 -20.41
CA VAL A 28 28.02 -2.62 -20.72
C VAL A 28 27.32 -2.04 -19.48
N ALA A 29 26.87 -2.90 -18.57
CA ALA A 29 26.20 -2.50 -17.33
C ALA A 29 27.20 -1.99 -16.27
N HIS A 30 28.45 -2.47 -16.33
CA HIS A 30 29.57 -1.95 -15.53
C HIS A 30 29.83 -0.45 -15.82
N ASP A 31 30.00 -0.10 -17.09
CA ASP A 31 30.28 1.29 -17.49
C ASP A 31 29.10 2.23 -17.22
N ALA A 32 27.87 1.71 -17.33
CA ALA A 32 26.67 2.45 -16.97
C ALA A 32 26.61 2.72 -15.45
N TYR A 33 26.96 1.73 -14.61
CA TYR A 33 26.99 1.86 -13.15
C TYR A 33 28.03 2.91 -12.70
N PHE A 34 29.25 2.87 -13.24
CA PHE A 34 30.29 3.85 -12.88
C PHE A 34 30.01 5.25 -13.41
N ARG A 35 29.36 5.40 -14.57
CA ARG A 35 28.85 6.71 -15.01
C ARG A 35 27.81 7.26 -14.05
N MET A 36 26.84 6.43 -13.65
CA MET A 36 25.81 6.83 -12.68
C MET A 36 26.40 7.24 -11.32
N LEU A 37 27.45 6.54 -10.88
CA LEU A 37 28.22 6.92 -9.69
C LEU A 37 28.95 8.26 -9.87
N GLY A 38 29.43 8.59 -11.07
CA GLY A 38 30.06 9.86 -11.39
C GLY A 38 29.08 11.04 -11.32
N ASP A 39 27.84 10.81 -11.77
CA ASP A 39 26.81 11.84 -11.90
C ASP A 39 26.03 12.13 -10.60
N THR A 40 26.09 11.21 -9.62
CA THR A 40 25.40 11.36 -8.33
C THR A 40 26.15 12.33 -7.39
N GLN A 41 25.44 13.35 -6.90
CA GLN A 41 25.99 14.29 -5.91
C GLN A 41 26.10 13.63 -4.54
N LEU A 42 27.19 13.94 -3.82
CA LEU A 42 27.36 13.53 -2.43
C LEU A 42 26.33 14.25 -1.56
N LEU A 43 25.71 13.49 -0.66
CA LEU A 43 24.71 14.04 0.24
C LEU A 43 25.41 14.81 1.38
N THR A 44 24.88 15.98 1.71
CA THR A 44 25.26 16.68 2.94
C THR A 44 24.50 16.07 4.12
N ARG A 45 25.00 16.24 5.35
CA ARG A 45 24.30 15.81 6.57
C ARG A 45 22.85 16.31 6.61
N ASP A 46 22.64 17.57 6.22
CA ASP A 46 21.30 18.17 6.17
C ASP A 46 20.40 17.50 5.11
N GLY A 47 20.97 17.11 3.97
CA GLY A 47 20.26 16.33 2.94
C GLY A 47 19.89 14.92 3.40
N GLU A 48 20.72 14.27 4.22
CA GLU A 48 20.38 12.95 4.82
C GLU A 48 19.17 13.09 5.75
N VAL A 49 19.16 14.13 6.59
CA VAL A 49 18.05 14.42 7.51
C VAL A 49 16.77 14.73 6.74
N GLU A 50 16.84 15.52 5.66
CA GLU A 50 15.68 15.83 4.82
C GLU A 50 15.08 14.56 4.19
N LEU A 51 15.92 13.65 3.68
CA LEU A 51 15.45 12.38 3.11
C LEU A 51 14.83 11.49 4.19
N ALA A 52 15.42 11.40 5.38
CA ALA A 52 14.85 10.65 6.51
C ALA A 52 13.47 11.21 6.91
N GLN A 53 13.34 12.52 7.04
CA GLN A 53 12.05 13.17 7.33
C GLN A 53 11.00 12.89 6.26
N ARG A 54 11.40 12.84 4.98
CA ARG A 54 10.49 12.51 3.87
C ARG A 54 10.04 11.05 3.89
N ILE A 55 10.91 10.13 4.33
CA ILE A 55 10.54 8.72 4.55
C ILE A 55 9.49 8.63 5.66
N GLU A 56 9.78 9.21 6.83
CA GLU A 56 8.85 9.24 7.97
C GLU A 56 7.52 9.90 7.64
N GLN A 57 7.53 10.99 6.87
CA GLN A 57 6.32 11.65 6.40
C GLN A 57 5.49 10.74 5.49
N GLY A 58 6.13 10.00 4.59
CA GLY A 58 5.46 9.03 3.73
C GLY A 58 4.78 7.91 4.52
N GLU A 59 5.49 7.36 5.52
CA GLU A 59 4.99 6.33 6.43
C GLU A 59 3.84 6.85 7.29
N ARG A 60 3.94 8.08 7.80
CA ARG A 60 2.89 8.74 8.58
C ARG A 60 1.60 8.92 7.78
N VAL A 61 1.70 9.38 6.53
CA VAL A 61 0.54 9.52 5.63
C VAL A 61 -0.11 8.16 5.37
N MET A 62 0.69 7.10 5.19
CA MET A 62 0.16 5.75 5.04
C MET A 62 -0.61 5.32 6.28
N PHE A 63 -0.02 5.44 7.46
CA PHE A 63 -0.65 5.00 8.69
C PHE A 63 -1.96 5.76 8.98
N GLN A 64 -1.96 7.09 8.85
CA GLN A 64 -3.15 7.92 9.03
C GLN A 64 -4.31 7.49 8.10
N ALA A 65 -3.99 7.09 6.88
CA ALA A 65 -4.99 6.55 5.95
C ALA A 65 -5.47 5.15 6.36
N LEU A 66 -4.56 4.27 6.80
CA LEU A 66 -4.89 2.88 7.15
C LEU A 66 -5.77 2.79 8.41
N VAL A 67 -5.52 3.62 9.43
CA VAL A 67 -6.27 3.63 10.70
C VAL A 67 -7.76 3.91 10.50
N ARG A 68 -8.14 4.61 9.43
CA ARG A 68 -9.53 4.84 9.04
C ARG A 68 -10.25 3.54 8.64
N THR A 69 -9.53 2.44 8.45
CA THR A 69 -10.11 1.13 8.12
C THR A 69 -10.25 0.27 9.37
N ARG A 70 -11.34 -0.50 9.43
CA ARG A 70 -11.55 -1.54 10.44
C ARG A 70 -10.43 -2.58 10.42
N LEU A 71 -9.98 -2.94 9.22
CA LEU A 71 -8.96 -3.97 8.99
C LEU A 71 -7.64 -3.62 9.70
N ALA A 72 -7.17 -2.37 9.59
CA ALA A 72 -5.93 -1.95 10.25
C ALA A 72 -5.99 -2.16 11.77
N GLY A 73 -7.10 -1.78 12.41
CA GLY A 73 -7.22 -1.99 13.85
C GLY A 73 -7.36 -3.46 14.26
N GLN A 74 -8.01 -4.30 13.44
CA GLN A 74 -8.00 -5.75 13.68
C GLN A 74 -6.59 -6.34 13.60
N GLU A 75 -5.76 -5.86 12.67
CA GLU A 75 -4.37 -6.30 12.54
C GLU A 75 -3.52 -5.86 13.73
N LEU A 76 -3.73 -4.64 14.24
CA LEU A 76 -3.03 -4.16 15.44
C LEU A 76 -3.47 -4.91 16.71
N ILE A 77 -4.76 -5.24 16.85
CA ILE A 77 -5.25 -6.09 17.95
C ILE A 77 -4.63 -7.50 17.86
N ARG A 78 -4.56 -8.10 16.66
CA ARG A 78 -3.88 -9.39 16.47
C ARG A 78 -2.39 -9.30 16.80
N LEU A 79 -1.75 -8.17 16.51
CA LEU A 79 -0.35 -7.95 16.87
C LEU A 79 -0.17 -7.87 18.38
N LEU A 80 -1.07 -7.17 19.09
CA LEU A 80 -1.11 -7.13 20.56
C LEU A 80 -1.20 -8.54 21.15
N GLU A 81 -2.19 -9.34 20.72
CA GLU A 81 -2.36 -10.72 21.19
C GLU A 81 -1.12 -11.59 20.95
N ARG A 82 -0.44 -11.39 19.81
CA ARG A 82 0.79 -12.12 19.47
C ARG A 82 1.99 -11.68 20.32
N LEU A 83 2.07 -10.40 20.69
CA LEU A 83 3.10 -9.85 21.56
C LEU A 83 2.90 -10.30 23.03
N GLU A 84 1.67 -10.29 23.51
CA GLU A 84 1.30 -10.80 24.84
C GLU A 84 1.62 -12.30 24.95
N ALA A 85 1.29 -13.08 23.92
CA ALA A 85 1.59 -14.50 23.85
C ALA A 85 3.08 -14.83 23.61
N GLY A 86 3.96 -13.82 23.47
CA GLY A 86 5.39 -14.02 23.21
C GLY A 86 5.71 -14.66 21.85
N ARG A 87 4.79 -14.60 20.88
CA ARG A 87 4.96 -15.19 19.53
C ARG A 87 5.68 -14.26 18.56
N VAL A 88 5.83 -12.99 18.92
CA VAL A 88 6.47 -11.94 18.12
C VAL A 88 7.48 -11.22 18.99
N ARG A 89 8.65 -10.92 18.42
CA ARG A 89 9.74 -10.17 19.06
C ARG A 89 9.54 -8.67 18.88
N LEU A 90 10.09 -7.85 19.79
CA LEU A 90 9.99 -6.39 19.73
C LEU A 90 10.75 -5.84 18.53
N SER A 91 11.90 -6.43 18.23
CA SER A 91 12.71 -6.13 17.05
C SER A 91 11.97 -6.31 15.71
N GLN A 92 10.88 -7.09 15.68
CA GLN A 92 10.05 -7.25 14.48
C GLN A 92 8.94 -6.20 14.37
N VAL A 93 8.74 -5.39 15.41
CA VAL A 93 7.65 -4.41 15.51
C VAL A 93 8.16 -2.99 15.62
N LEU A 94 9.35 -2.78 16.19
CA LEU A 94 9.97 -1.47 16.42
C LEU A 94 11.31 -1.33 15.67
N ARG A 95 11.58 -0.14 15.12
CA ARG A 95 12.80 0.17 14.34
C ARG A 95 14.10 0.16 15.18
N ASP A 96 14.02 0.35 16.51
CA ASP A 96 15.18 0.40 17.42
C ASP A 96 14.92 -0.32 18.76
N GLY A 97 13.99 -1.28 18.79
CA GLY A 97 13.62 -1.96 20.04
C GLY A 97 14.50 -3.17 20.32
N ASP A 98 15.33 -3.10 21.36
CA ASP A 98 15.99 -4.29 21.91
C ASP A 98 14.96 -5.18 22.61
N ASP A 99 15.08 -6.51 22.41
CA ASP A 99 14.12 -7.47 22.97
C ASP A 99 14.18 -7.53 24.52
N ASP A 100 15.29 -7.06 25.12
CA ASP A 100 15.50 -6.95 26.57
C ASP A 100 14.99 -5.62 27.16
N ASP A 101 14.51 -4.69 26.32
CA ASP A 101 13.96 -3.42 26.79
C ASP A 101 12.51 -3.60 27.27
N GLU A 102 12.37 -4.00 28.54
CA GLU A 102 11.06 -4.12 29.21
C GLU A 102 10.26 -2.81 29.19
N VAL A 103 10.94 -1.65 29.18
CA VAL A 103 10.27 -0.34 29.15
C VAL A 103 9.67 -0.07 27.77
N ALA A 104 10.43 -0.34 26.70
CA ALA A 104 9.92 -0.27 25.33
C ALA A 104 8.77 -1.26 25.11
N ARG A 105 8.87 -2.47 25.67
CA ARG A 105 7.80 -3.47 25.63
C ARG A 105 6.52 -2.96 26.29
N ALA A 106 6.62 -2.46 27.52
CA ALA A 106 5.48 -1.95 28.27
C ALA A 106 4.83 -0.75 27.56
N ARG A 107 5.65 0.16 27.01
CA ARG A 107 5.17 1.30 26.22
C ARG A 107 4.42 0.86 24.97
N LEU A 108 4.94 -0.11 24.22
CA LEU A 108 4.29 -0.65 23.02
C LEU A 108 2.97 -1.33 23.36
N LEU A 109 2.93 -2.17 24.40
CA LEU A 109 1.71 -2.82 24.86
C LEU A 109 0.66 -1.78 25.27
N GLY A 110 1.03 -0.79 26.09
CA GLY A 110 0.11 0.27 26.48
C GLY A 110 -0.41 1.10 25.30
N ALA A 111 0.44 1.40 24.31
CA ALA A 111 0.00 2.09 23.09
C ALA A 111 -0.97 1.24 22.26
N LEU A 112 -0.71 -0.07 22.13
CA LEU A 112 -1.56 -1.01 21.43
C LEU A 112 -2.90 -1.24 22.14
N GLU A 113 -2.91 -1.29 23.47
CA GLU A 113 -4.14 -1.37 24.29
C GLU A 113 -4.99 -0.11 24.13
N ALA A 114 -4.37 1.07 24.22
CA ALA A 114 -5.03 2.34 23.98
C ALA A 114 -5.60 2.41 22.56
N PHE A 115 -4.84 1.96 21.56
CA PHE A 115 -5.29 1.85 20.18
C PHE A 115 -6.50 0.92 20.06
N ALA A 116 -6.45 -0.27 20.67
CA ALA A 116 -7.55 -1.24 20.66
C ALA A 116 -8.82 -0.68 21.30
N ALA A 117 -8.69 0.09 22.40
CA ALA A 117 -9.80 0.77 23.05
C ALA A 117 -10.44 1.82 22.14
N LEU A 118 -9.62 2.68 21.50
CA LEU A 118 -10.09 3.68 20.54
C LEU A 118 -10.76 3.04 19.31
N HIS A 119 -10.19 1.97 18.77
CA HIS A 119 -10.78 1.23 17.65
C HIS A 119 -12.14 0.62 18.02
N LYS A 120 -12.26 0.02 19.21
CA LYS A 120 -13.54 -0.50 19.71
C LYS A 120 -14.58 0.59 19.93
N GLN A 121 -14.15 1.78 20.37
CA GLN A 121 -15.02 2.94 20.50
C GLN A 121 -15.48 3.45 19.13
N ARG A 122 -14.56 3.59 18.18
CA ARG A 122 -14.84 3.96 16.79
C ARG A 122 -15.88 3.04 16.17
N GLU A 123 -15.72 1.74 16.37
CA GLU A 123 -16.63 0.69 15.91
C GLU A 123 -18.05 0.81 16.47
N ARG A 124 -18.18 1.13 17.77
CA ARG A 124 -19.49 1.38 18.41
C ARG A 124 -20.14 2.65 17.86
N THR A 125 -19.37 3.72 17.76
CA THR A 125 -19.81 5.02 17.24
C THR A 125 -20.27 4.91 15.78
N SER A 126 -19.49 4.22 14.94
CA SER A 126 -19.81 3.99 13.53
C SER A 126 -21.09 3.16 13.34
N ARG A 127 -21.35 2.16 14.19
CA ARG A 127 -22.61 1.39 14.16
C ARG A 127 -23.82 2.19 14.61
N ASN A 128 -23.66 3.04 15.61
CA ASN A 128 -24.76 3.81 16.20
C ASN A 128 -25.16 5.05 15.36
N LEU A 129 -24.28 5.56 14.49
CA LEU A 129 -24.46 6.81 13.77
C LEU A 129 -24.66 6.62 12.25
N ARG A 130 -25.51 5.68 11.84
CA ARG A 130 -25.96 5.53 10.44
C ARG A 130 -26.79 6.72 9.91
N THR A 131 -27.00 7.75 10.72
CA THR A 131 -27.79 8.94 10.42
C THR A 131 -27.02 10.20 10.83
N VAL A 132 -26.44 10.88 9.83
CA VAL A 132 -26.00 12.28 9.77
C VAL A 132 -25.51 12.89 11.10
N GLY A 133 -24.18 12.95 11.30
CA GLY A 133 -23.56 13.73 12.38
C GLY A 133 -22.36 13.08 13.09
N GLY A 134 -22.05 11.81 12.80
CA GLY A 134 -20.97 11.06 13.48
C GLY A 134 -19.56 11.24 12.92
N ASP A 135 -19.42 11.84 11.73
CA ASP A 135 -18.13 11.92 11.03
C ASP A 135 -17.09 12.71 11.82
N GLY A 136 -17.50 13.75 12.55
CA GLY A 136 -16.60 14.55 13.39
C GLY A 136 -16.00 13.75 14.55
N VAL A 137 -16.80 12.88 15.19
CA VAL A 137 -16.36 12.05 16.32
C VAL A 137 -15.49 10.89 15.84
N VAL A 138 -15.87 10.22 14.75
CA VAL A 138 -15.06 9.17 14.12
C VAL A 138 -13.72 9.75 13.66
N ALA A 139 -13.71 10.91 13.02
CA ALA A 139 -12.49 11.59 12.62
C ALA A 139 -11.63 12.03 13.82
N ALA A 140 -12.24 12.38 14.96
CA ALA A 140 -11.50 12.69 16.19
C ALA A 140 -10.81 11.44 16.76
N LEU A 141 -11.49 10.30 16.77
CA LEU A 141 -10.91 9.01 17.17
C LEU A 141 -9.78 8.58 16.22
N ASP A 142 -9.98 8.78 14.91
CA ASP A 142 -8.96 8.51 13.90
C ASP A 142 -7.70 9.36 14.12
N ARG A 143 -7.87 10.64 14.49
CA ARG A 143 -6.75 11.53 14.87
C ARG A 143 -6.05 11.08 16.16
N GLN A 144 -6.79 10.67 17.18
CA GLN A 144 -6.20 10.17 18.44
C GLN A 144 -5.38 8.90 18.20
N MET A 145 -5.89 7.97 17.39
CA MET A 145 -5.16 6.76 17.00
C MET A 145 -3.90 7.08 16.20
N ALA A 146 -3.92 8.13 15.36
CA ALA A 146 -2.73 8.60 14.65
C ALA A 146 -1.66 9.19 15.59
N VAL A 147 -2.06 9.89 16.66
CA VAL A 147 -1.11 10.42 17.66
C VAL A 147 -0.41 9.29 18.40
N LEU A 148 -1.15 8.25 18.82
CA LEU A 148 -0.55 7.06 19.47
C LEU A 148 0.48 6.36 18.58
N PHE A 149 0.32 6.46 17.26
CA PHE A 149 1.30 5.94 16.31
C PHE A 149 2.56 6.77 16.24
N GLU A 150 2.48 8.10 16.32
CA GLU A 150 3.67 8.96 16.33
C GLU A 150 4.54 8.72 17.55
N ASP A 151 3.94 8.30 18.67
CA ASP A 151 4.66 7.96 19.90
C ASP A 151 5.39 6.61 19.83
N VAL A 152 5.13 5.79 18.80
CA VAL A 152 5.70 4.44 18.65
C VAL A 152 6.54 4.39 17.38
N ARG A 153 7.79 3.93 17.49
CA ARG A 153 8.71 3.78 16.35
C ARG A 153 8.43 2.50 15.58
N TRP A 154 7.32 2.46 14.85
CA TRP A 154 6.90 1.29 14.09
C TRP A 154 7.92 0.86 13.05
N ASP A 155 8.12 -0.45 12.96
CA ASP A 155 8.82 -1.07 11.85
C ASP A 155 8.00 -0.93 10.56
N ARG A 156 8.68 -0.55 9.48
CA ARG A 156 8.07 -0.28 8.17
C ARG A 156 7.34 -1.50 7.61
N GLN A 157 7.85 -2.70 7.85
CA GLN A 157 7.22 -3.91 7.33
C GLN A 157 5.83 -4.12 7.94
N GLN A 158 5.58 -3.65 9.17
CA GLN A 158 4.25 -3.75 9.78
C GLN A 158 3.25 -2.84 9.06
N ILE A 159 3.64 -1.60 8.76
CA ILE A 159 2.79 -0.66 8.00
C ILE A 159 2.52 -1.22 6.60
N ASP A 160 3.56 -1.73 5.93
CA ASP A 160 3.42 -2.29 4.59
C ASP A 160 2.59 -3.58 4.54
N ARG A 161 2.65 -4.42 5.58
CA ARG A 161 1.78 -5.60 5.71
C ARG A 161 0.31 -5.21 5.76
N ILE A 162 -0.05 -4.22 6.58
CA ILE A 162 -1.43 -3.73 6.68
C ILE A 162 -1.84 -3.09 5.36
N ALA A 163 -0.99 -2.23 4.79
CA ALA A 163 -1.25 -1.58 3.50
C ALA A 163 -1.49 -2.60 2.38
N THR A 164 -0.70 -3.68 2.31
CA THR A 164 -0.85 -4.73 1.31
C THR A 164 -2.21 -5.40 1.41
N LYS A 165 -2.67 -5.73 2.63
CA LYS A 165 -4.01 -6.31 2.85
C LYS A 165 -5.13 -5.35 2.41
N VAL A 166 -5.04 -4.06 2.74
CA VAL A 166 -6.03 -3.05 2.31
C VAL A 166 -6.05 -2.93 0.78
N THR A 167 -4.88 -2.85 0.14
CA THR A 167 -4.81 -2.75 -1.33
C THR A 167 -5.30 -4.02 -2.04
N ALA A 168 -5.15 -5.19 -1.42
CA ALA A 168 -5.69 -6.43 -1.96
C ALA A 168 -7.23 -6.41 -1.99
N VAL A 169 -7.87 -5.91 -0.93
CA VAL A 169 -9.33 -5.76 -0.89
C VAL A 169 -9.80 -4.72 -1.90
N GLN A 170 -9.11 -3.58 -2.06
CA GLN A 170 -9.43 -2.60 -3.11
C GLN A 170 -9.37 -3.22 -4.51
N ARG A 171 -8.36 -4.05 -4.79
CA ARG A 171 -8.25 -4.75 -6.08
C ARG A 171 -9.43 -5.70 -6.31
N GLN A 172 -9.88 -6.41 -5.28
CA GLN A 172 -11.08 -7.27 -5.37
C GLN A 172 -12.35 -6.45 -5.69
N VAL A 173 -12.50 -5.27 -5.09
CA VAL A 173 -13.61 -4.35 -5.40
C VAL A 173 -13.54 -3.86 -6.85
N GLU A 174 -12.37 -3.45 -7.32
CA GLU A 174 -12.17 -3.01 -8.71
C GLU A 174 -12.43 -4.14 -9.72
N ASP A 175 -12.03 -5.37 -9.42
CA ASP A 175 -12.30 -6.54 -10.24
C ASP A 175 -13.81 -6.85 -10.32
N ALA A 176 -14.51 -6.76 -9.18
CA ALA A 176 -15.96 -6.93 -9.13
C ALA A 176 -16.71 -5.84 -9.92
N GLU A 177 -16.29 -4.57 -9.78
CA GLU A 177 -16.88 -3.46 -10.55
C GLU A 177 -16.62 -3.61 -12.06
N ARG A 178 -15.43 -4.05 -12.45
CA ARG A 178 -15.11 -4.38 -13.85
C ARG A 178 -15.99 -5.51 -14.39
N ALA A 179 -16.25 -6.54 -13.59
CA ALA A 179 -17.15 -7.63 -13.98
C ALA A 179 -18.59 -7.15 -14.21
N ILE A 180 -19.10 -6.29 -13.32
CA ILE A 180 -20.43 -5.66 -13.48
C ILE A 180 -20.47 -4.82 -14.76
N GLN A 181 -19.49 -3.94 -14.97
CA GLN A 181 -19.42 -3.10 -16.17
C GLN A 181 -19.31 -3.92 -17.46
N ALA A 182 -18.56 -5.03 -17.44
CA ALA A 182 -18.48 -5.94 -18.58
C ALA A 182 -19.84 -6.55 -18.90
N CYS A 183 -20.61 -6.93 -17.87
CA CYS A 183 -21.96 -7.45 -18.05
C CYS A 183 -22.91 -6.37 -18.60
N GLU A 184 -22.85 -5.15 -18.07
CA GLU A 184 -23.68 -4.02 -18.54
C GLU A 184 -23.38 -3.68 -20.01
N LYS A 185 -22.10 -3.63 -20.40
CA LYS A 185 -21.68 -3.40 -21.78
C LYS A 185 -22.17 -4.50 -22.71
N ARG A 186 -22.06 -5.76 -22.29
CA ARG A 186 -22.50 -6.91 -23.09
C ARG A 186 -24.01 -6.87 -23.31
N ALA A 187 -24.79 -6.69 -22.25
CA ALA A 187 -26.25 -6.66 -22.34
C ALA A 187 -26.80 -5.33 -22.88
N SER A 188 -25.98 -4.27 -22.97
CA SER A 188 -26.40 -2.89 -23.26
C SER A 188 -27.51 -2.41 -22.32
N MET A 189 -27.50 -2.86 -21.06
CA MET A 189 -28.49 -2.48 -20.05
C MET A 189 -27.85 -2.38 -18.66
N PRO A 190 -28.39 -1.54 -17.78
CA PRO A 190 -27.96 -1.45 -16.39
C PRO A 190 -28.06 -2.80 -15.66
N SER A 191 -27.12 -3.04 -14.74
CA SER A 191 -27.08 -4.25 -13.89
C SER A 191 -28.38 -4.51 -13.14
N LYS A 192 -29.07 -3.46 -12.69
CA LYS A 192 -30.38 -3.55 -12.04
C LYS A 192 -31.47 -4.11 -12.95
N GLU A 193 -31.47 -3.75 -14.23
CA GLU A 193 -32.43 -4.25 -15.22
C GLU A 193 -32.15 -5.73 -15.55
N ILE A 194 -30.87 -6.11 -15.70
CA ILE A 194 -30.47 -7.52 -15.90
C ILE A 194 -31.02 -8.39 -14.77
N LEU A 195 -30.81 -7.97 -13.51
CA LEU A 195 -31.30 -8.68 -12.33
C LEU A 195 -32.84 -8.72 -12.28
N ALA A 196 -33.51 -7.64 -12.65
CA ALA A 196 -34.98 -7.58 -12.68
C ALA A 196 -35.56 -8.53 -13.73
N VAL A 197 -34.96 -8.60 -14.92
CA VAL A 197 -35.38 -9.50 -16.00
C VAL A 197 -35.26 -10.96 -15.55
N VAL A 198 -34.12 -11.34 -14.98
CA VAL A 198 -33.91 -12.72 -14.49
C VAL A 198 -34.86 -13.08 -13.35
N ARG A 199 -35.15 -12.13 -12.45
CA ARG A 199 -36.07 -12.36 -11.32
C ARG A 199 -37.52 -12.59 -11.74
N HIS A 200 -38.01 -11.88 -12.75
CA HIS A 200 -39.42 -11.95 -13.17
C HIS A 200 -39.67 -12.97 -14.29
N TRP A 201 -38.62 -13.62 -14.79
CA TRP A 201 -38.74 -14.64 -15.82
C TRP A 201 -39.39 -15.93 -15.29
N LYS A 202 -40.31 -16.50 -16.07
CA LYS A 202 -40.99 -17.76 -15.77
C LYS A 202 -40.64 -18.81 -16.83
N PRO A 203 -40.37 -20.07 -16.43
CA PRO A 203 -40.19 -21.17 -17.39
C PRO A 203 -41.44 -21.32 -18.27
N GLY A 204 -41.28 -21.28 -19.60
CA GLY A 204 -42.37 -21.37 -20.58
C GLY A 204 -42.90 -20.03 -21.12
N ALA A 205 -42.36 -18.89 -20.68
CA ALA A 205 -42.54 -17.61 -21.37
C ALA A 205 -41.57 -17.53 -22.55
N ASP A 206 -42.11 -17.52 -23.78
CA ASP A 206 -41.43 -17.40 -25.09
C ASP A 206 -39.93 -17.78 -25.09
N GLU A 207 -39.62 -19.00 -25.54
CA GLU A 207 -38.25 -19.48 -25.78
C GLU A 207 -37.47 -18.57 -26.77
N GLY A 208 -38.20 -17.73 -27.50
CA GLY A 208 -37.70 -16.62 -28.31
C GLY A 208 -37.53 -15.34 -27.51
N CYS A 209 -36.44 -15.24 -26.74
CA CYS A 209 -35.74 -13.98 -26.48
C CYS A 209 -36.51 -12.90 -25.68
N VAL A 210 -36.23 -12.79 -24.37
CA VAL A 210 -36.60 -11.59 -23.56
C VAL A 210 -35.86 -10.32 -24.02
N CYS A 211 -35.02 -10.41 -25.05
CA CYS A 211 -34.54 -9.25 -25.78
C CYS A 211 -34.75 -9.44 -27.29
N GLY A 212 -36.01 -9.47 -27.75
CA GLY A 212 -36.36 -9.43 -29.17
C GLY A 212 -35.72 -8.28 -30.00
N ARG A 213 -34.90 -7.40 -29.38
CA ARG A 213 -34.03 -6.40 -30.02
C ARG A 213 -32.51 -6.68 -29.97
N ARG A 214 -32.01 -7.70 -29.24
CA ARG A 214 -30.57 -7.88 -28.94
C ARG A 214 -30.03 -9.32 -29.00
N GLY A 215 -30.88 -10.34 -29.20
CA GLY A 215 -30.43 -11.70 -29.56
C GLY A 215 -29.68 -12.49 -28.48
N MET A 216 -29.84 -12.17 -27.20
CA MET A 216 -29.25 -12.95 -26.10
C MET A 216 -30.16 -14.08 -25.62
N ARG A 217 -29.53 -15.21 -25.27
CA ARG A 217 -30.21 -16.37 -24.67
C ARG A 217 -30.44 -16.15 -23.18
N MET A 218 -31.49 -16.76 -22.64
CA MET A 218 -31.82 -16.67 -21.21
C MET A 218 -30.73 -17.27 -20.32
N ASP A 219 -30.08 -18.33 -20.76
CA ASP A 219 -28.96 -18.97 -20.04
C ASP A 219 -27.77 -18.02 -19.86
N GLU A 220 -27.44 -17.26 -20.93
CA GLU A 220 -26.38 -16.26 -20.90
C GLU A 220 -26.72 -15.10 -19.95
N MET A 221 -27.99 -14.67 -19.95
CA MET A 221 -28.47 -13.61 -19.06
C MET A 221 -28.52 -14.05 -17.59
N SER A 222 -28.87 -15.32 -17.34
CA SER A 222 -28.85 -15.92 -16.00
C SER A 222 -27.43 -16.02 -15.44
N THR A 223 -26.48 -16.46 -16.27
CA THR A 223 -25.05 -16.52 -15.92
C THR A 223 -24.50 -15.13 -15.60
N MET A 224 -24.91 -14.10 -16.36
CA MET A 224 -24.55 -12.71 -16.06
C MET A 224 -25.18 -12.22 -14.76
N ALA A 225 -26.44 -12.52 -14.50
CA ALA A 225 -27.11 -12.16 -13.26
C ALA A 225 -26.47 -12.82 -12.04
N GLU A 226 -26.01 -14.07 -12.14
CA GLU A 226 -25.19 -14.72 -11.11
C GLU A 226 -23.85 -14.02 -10.92
N SER A 227 -23.15 -13.71 -12.00
CA SER A 227 -21.88 -12.98 -11.96
C SER A 227 -22.03 -11.59 -11.30
N ILE A 228 -23.10 -10.86 -11.64
CA ILE A 228 -23.44 -9.57 -11.05
C ILE A 228 -23.77 -9.72 -9.56
N ARG A 229 -24.55 -10.73 -9.17
CA ARG A 229 -24.86 -11.00 -7.75
C ARG A 229 -23.59 -11.29 -6.96
N HIS A 230 -22.73 -12.18 -7.44
CA HIS A 230 -21.44 -12.47 -6.81
C HIS A 230 -20.54 -11.23 -6.72
N ALA A 231 -20.52 -10.39 -7.75
CA ALA A 231 -19.76 -9.14 -7.71
C ALA A 231 -20.32 -8.15 -6.67
N ILE A 232 -21.64 -7.98 -6.57
CA ILE A 232 -22.28 -7.13 -5.56
C ILE A 232 -21.99 -7.67 -4.16
N GLU A 233 -22.18 -8.96 -3.92
CA GLU A 233 -21.88 -9.63 -2.64
C GLU A 233 -20.41 -9.47 -2.26
N GLY A 234 -19.49 -9.58 -3.22
CA GLY A 234 -18.07 -9.37 -3.02
C GLY A 234 -17.74 -7.94 -2.58
N ILE A 235 -18.39 -6.93 -3.18
CA ILE A 235 -18.20 -5.53 -2.79
C ILE A 235 -18.79 -5.29 -1.40
N GLU A 236 -19.99 -5.80 -1.09
CA GLU A 236 -20.60 -5.69 0.24
C GLU A 236 -19.77 -6.42 1.32
N ALA A 237 -19.14 -7.54 0.98
CA ALA A 237 -18.22 -8.25 1.87
C ALA A 237 -16.94 -7.43 2.12
N ALA A 238 -16.40 -6.76 1.10
CA ALA A 238 -15.27 -5.84 1.22
C ALA A 238 -15.60 -4.64 2.13
N GLU A 239 -16.75 -3.99 1.90
CA GLU A 239 -17.23 -2.86 2.72
C GLU A 239 -17.44 -3.28 4.18
N ARG A 240 -17.99 -4.48 4.44
CA ARG A 240 -18.11 -5.03 5.81
C ARG A 240 -16.75 -5.32 6.46
N THR A 241 -15.80 -5.83 5.69
CA THR A 241 -14.45 -6.16 6.19
C THR A 241 -13.67 -4.90 6.56
N LEU A 242 -13.74 -3.88 5.71
CA LEU A 242 -12.98 -2.64 5.88
C LEU A 242 -13.72 -1.60 6.73
N GLY A 243 -15.03 -1.71 6.89
CA GLY A 243 -15.85 -0.74 7.64
C GLY A 243 -15.94 0.63 6.98
N VAL A 244 -15.69 0.71 5.68
CA VAL A 244 -15.78 1.92 4.85
C VAL A 244 -16.41 1.57 3.51
N ASP A 245 -17.07 2.55 2.88
CA ASP A 245 -17.61 2.38 1.53
C ASP A 245 -16.50 2.37 0.47
N ARG A 246 -16.87 1.97 -0.75
CA ARG A 246 -15.96 1.90 -1.90
C ARG A 246 -15.33 3.24 -2.31
N GLU A 247 -15.98 4.37 -2.08
CA GLU A 247 -15.47 5.69 -2.45
C GLU A 247 -14.37 6.11 -1.48
N THR A 248 -14.65 6.01 -0.19
CA THR A 248 -13.71 6.18 0.91
C THR A 248 -12.51 5.22 0.78
N LEU A 249 -12.73 3.96 0.36
CA LEU A 249 -11.65 3.01 0.13
C LEU A 249 -10.71 3.46 -1.00
N ARG A 250 -11.25 4.01 -2.10
CA ARG A 250 -10.43 4.58 -3.19
C ARG A 250 -9.62 5.79 -2.70
N GLU A 251 -10.17 6.62 -1.83
CA GLU A 251 -9.43 7.73 -1.22
C GLU A 251 -8.28 7.24 -0.35
N ILE A 252 -8.55 6.31 0.57
CA ILE A 252 -7.55 5.72 1.47
C ILE A 252 -6.44 5.06 0.65
N THR A 253 -6.76 4.25 -0.34
CA THR A 253 -5.74 3.60 -1.18
C THR A 253 -4.93 4.57 -2.03
N ARG A 254 -5.53 5.69 -2.46
CA ARG A 254 -4.78 6.78 -3.11
C ARG A 254 -3.81 7.47 -2.14
N GLU A 255 -4.22 7.71 -0.90
CA GLU A 255 -3.37 8.27 0.16
C GLU A 255 -2.21 7.33 0.50
N VAL A 256 -2.50 6.05 0.75
CA VAL A 256 -1.49 5.01 0.99
C VAL A 256 -0.51 4.92 -0.19
N GLY A 257 -1.02 4.90 -1.42
CA GLY A 257 -0.18 4.87 -2.61
C GLY A 257 0.68 6.13 -2.76
N ARG A 258 0.19 7.31 -2.36
CA ARG A 258 0.97 8.56 -2.33
C ARG A 258 2.08 8.48 -1.29
N GLY A 259 1.76 8.11 -0.05
CA GLY A 259 2.74 7.97 1.03
C GLY A 259 3.84 6.97 0.69
N ARG A 260 3.46 5.79 0.19
CA ARG A 260 4.41 4.75 -0.25
C ARG A 260 5.36 5.26 -1.31
N ARG A 261 4.86 5.93 -2.36
CA ARG A 261 5.72 6.50 -3.42
C ARG A 261 6.66 7.58 -2.89
N THR A 262 6.23 8.39 -1.93
CA THR A 262 7.09 9.43 -1.34
C THR A 262 8.23 8.79 -0.55
N ALA A 263 7.93 7.81 0.30
CA ALA A 263 8.92 7.09 1.09
C ALA A 263 9.91 6.31 0.19
N GLU A 264 9.40 5.52 -0.76
CA GLU A 264 10.24 4.76 -1.71
C GLU A 264 11.17 5.65 -2.53
N ARG A 265 10.69 6.82 -2.98
CA ARG A 265 11.54 7.76 -3.73
C ARG A 265 12.63 8.37 -2.86
N ALA A 266 12.30 8.81 -1.65
CA ALA A 266 13.27 9.38 -0.73
C ALA A 266 14.34 8.33 -0.35
N LYS A 267 13.91 7.09 -0.12
CA LYS A 267 14.79 5.95 0.12
C LYS A 267 15.70 5.65 -1.07
N ALA A 268 15.14 5.57 -2.29
CA ALA A 268 15.94 5.36 -3.49
C ALA A 268 17.02 6.43 -3.66
N THR A 269 16.67 7.71 -3.45
CA THR A 269 17.64 8.81 -3.46
C THR A 269 18.70 8.66 -2.37
N LEU A 270 18.32 8.27 -1.14
CA LEU A 270 19.26 8.08 -0.04
C LEU A 270 20.25 6.94 -0.33
N VAL A 271 19.77 5.83 -0.90
CA VAL A 271 20.61 4.71 -1.33
C VAL A 271 21.53 5.14 -2.48
N GLU A 272 20.99 5.79 -3.51
CA GLU A 272 21.74 6.27 -4.69
C GLU A 272 22.88 7.20 -4.31
N SER A 273 22.64 8.16 -3.40
CA SER A 273 23.66 9.07 -2.88
C SER A 273 24.76 8.38 -2.08
N ASN A 274 24.49 7.19 -1.54
CA ASN A 274 25.43 6.40 -0.73
C ASN A 274 26.10 5.25 -1.50
N LEU A 275 25.78 5.02 -2.78
CA LEU A 275 26.41 3.96 -3.59
C LEU A 275 27.94 4.11 -3.69
N ARG A 276 28.46 5.34 -3.63
CA ARG A 276 29.91 5.61 -3.62
C ARG A 276 30.62 5.03 -2.40
N LEU A 277 29.96 5.05 -1.23
CA LEU A 277 30.50 4.45 -0.01
C LEU A 277 30.65 2.94 -0.17
N VAL A 278 29.66 2.29 -0.77
CA VAL A 278 29.68 0.84 -1.04
C VAL A 278 30.86 0.49 -1.95
N VAL A 279 31.05 1.22 -3.05
CA VAL A 279 32.19 1.02 -3.96
C VAL A 279 33.53 1.23 -3.23
N HIS A 280 33.64 2.26 -2.38
CA HIS A 280 34.84 2.49 -1.57
C HIS A 280 35.12 1.32 -0.63
N MET A 281 34.09 0.78 0.03
CA MET A 281 34.26 -0.36 0.93
C MET A 281 34.58 -1.64 0.18
N ALA A 282 33.91 -1.94 -0.93
CA ALA A 282 34.16 -3.13 -1.76
C ALA A 282 35.61 -3.20 -2.27
N LYS A 283 36.24 -2.05 -2.56
CA LYS A 283 37.66 -1.97 -2.95
C LYS A 283 38.61 -2.46 -1.86
N LYS A 284 38.30 -2.24 -0.57
CA LYS A 284 39.16 -2.69 0.56
C LYS A 284 39.21 -4.22 0.69
N TYR A 285 38.23 -4.93 0.14
CA TYR A 285 38.13 -6.39 0.19
C TYR A 285 38.58 -7.06 -1.12
N ALA A 286 39.34 -6.34 -1.97
CA ALA A 286 39.93 -6.88 -3.19
C ALA A 286 40.91 -8.05 -2.91
N GLY A 287 40.94 -9.02 -3.83
CA GLY A 287 41.86 -10.16 -3.76
C GLY A 287 41.43 -11.33 -2.86
N ARG A 288 40.19 -11.34 -2.35
CA ARG A 288 39.66 -12.40 -1.46
C ARG A 288 38.82 -13.48 -2.16
N GLY A 289 39.01 -13.67 -3.47
CA GLY A 289 38.37 -14.74 -4.25
C GLY A 289 36.92 -14.51 -4.68
N VAL A 290 36.28 -13.42 -4.26
CA VAL A 290 34.93 -13.00 -4.72
C VAL A 290 35.08 -11.88 -5.76
N ASP A 291 34.24 -11.86 -6.80
CA ASP A 291 34.27 -10.80 -7.80
C ASP A 291 34.02 -9.41 -7.17
N PHE A 292 34.52 -8.36 -7.82
CA PHE A 292 34.32 -7.00 -7.34
C PHE A 292 32.84 -6.59 -7.38
N LEU A 293 32.11 -6.96 -8.43
CA LEU A 293 30.70 -6.63 -8.59
C LEU A 293 29.84 -7.35 -7.57
N ASP A 294 30.11 -8.63 -7.29
CA ASP A 294 29.42 -9.39 -6.24
C ASP A 294 29.55 -8.72 -4.88
N ARG A 295 30.76 -8.22 -4.55
CA ARG A 295 31.00 -7.47 -3.31
C ARG A 295 30.26 -6.13 -3.27
N VAL A 296 30.17 -5.44 -4.41
CA VAL A 296 29.38 -4.21 -4.52
C VAL A 296 27.89 -4.52 -4.38
N GLN A 297 27.38 -5.60 -4.96
CA GLN A 297 25.99 -6.02 -4.83
C GLN A 297 25.64 -6.38 -3.39
N GLU A 298 26.48 -7.16 -2.70
CA GLU A 298 26.29 -7.49 -1.29
C GLU A 298 26.33 -6.23 -0.40
N GLY A 299 27.25 -5.31 -0.69
CA GLY A 299 27.32 -4.02 0.01
C GLY A 299 26.10 -3.13 -0.27
N ASN A 300 25.56 -3.14 -1.49
CA ASN A 300 24.34 -2.40 -1.84
C ASN A 300 23.12 -2.99 -1.13
N LEU A 301 23.03 -4.32 -1.01
CA LEU A 301 21.99 -4.99 -0.22
C LEU A 301 22.11 -4.63 1.27
N GLY A 302 23.33 -4.59 1.81
CA GLY A 302 23.61 -4.12 3.16
C GLY A 302 23.15 -2.68 3.39
N LEU A 303 23.45 -1.79 2.44
CA LEU A 303 23.02 -0.38 2.49
C LEU A 303 21.50 -0.25 2.44
N ILE A 304 20.82 -0.98 1.54
CA ILE A 304 19.36 -0.96 1.44
C ILE A 304 18.73 -1.39 2.77
N ARG A 305 19.26 -2.44 3.40
CA ARG A 305 18.80 -2.93 4.72
C ARG A 305 19.09 -1.96 5.86
N ALA A 306 20.19 -1.21 5.79
CA ALA A 306 20.52 -0.20 6.80
C ALA A 306 19.64 1.05 6.71
N VAL A 307 19.04 1.29 5.53
CA VAL A 307 18.08 2.39 5.31
C VAL A 307 16.64 1.98 5.67
N ASP A 308 16.33 0.68 5.66
CA ASP A 308 15.03 0.14 6.12
C ASP A 308 14.87 0.23 7.64
#